data_AF-A0A4U9I1N6-F1
#
_entry.id   AF-A0A4U9I1N6-F1
#
_cell.length_a   1.000
_cell.length_b   1.000
_cell.length_c   1.000
_cell.angle_alpha   90.00
_cell.angle_beta   90.00
_cell.angle_gamma   90.00
#
_symmetry.space_group_name_H-M   'P 1'
#
loop_
_entity.id
_entity.type
_entity.pdbx_description
1 polymer ?
#
loop_
_entity_poly.entity_id
_entity_poly.type
_entity_poly.pdbx_seq_one_letter_code
_entity_poly.pdbx_strand_id
1 'polypeptide(L)'
;MARLQQLANQLNALDEKRGKYMTVSELKSQVFTIMQSFNRAIPVEEQLRQLSAVNDEQPRPVAQQNLAELHLQQLIARYALLKQKALD
;
A
#
# COMPACT_ATOMS: atom_id res chain seq x y z
N MET A 1 -0.70 -6.63 -0.45
CA MET A 1 0.12 -7.79 -0.04
C MET A 1 0.05 -8.97 -1.02
N ALA A 2 -1.13 -9.35 -1.55
CA ALA A 2 -1.26 -10.49 -2.46
C ALA A 2 -0.29 -10.51 -3.66
N ARG A 3 -0.07 -9.38 -4.34
CA ARG A 3 0.88 -9.30 -5.48
C ARG A 3 2.34 -9.49 -5.07
N LEU A 4 2.72 -9.02 -3.89
CA LEU A 4 4.07 -9.19 -3.34
C LEU A 4 4.29 -10.67 -2.93
N GLN A 5 3.26 -11.32 -2.38
CA GLN A 5 3.27 -12.75 -2.10
C GLN A 5 3.37 -13.58 -3.39
N GLN A 6 2.67 -13.19 -4.47
CA GLN A 6 2.77 -13.85 -5.77
C GLN A 6 4.20 -13.75 -6.34
N LEU A 7 4.83 -12.58 -6.26
CA LEU A 7 6.22 -12.41 -6.67
C LEU A 7 7.18 -13.27 -5.83
N ALA A 8 6.99 -13.32 -4.50
CA ALA A 8 7.79 -14.17 -3.62
C ALA A 8 7.64 -15.67 -3.99
N ASN A 9 6.42 -16.13 -4.24
CA ASN A 9 6.16 -17.50 -4.66
C ASN A 9 6.78 -17.82 -6.03
N GLN A 10 6.74 -16.86 -6.98
CA GLN A 10 7.40 -17.00 -8.27
C GLN A 10 8.92 -17.09 -8.12
N LEU A 11 9.52 -16.25 -7.26
CA LEU A 11 10.95 -16.29 -6.97
C LEU A 11 11.37 -17.63 -6.34
N ASN A 12 10.62 -18.12 -5.36
CA ASN A 12 10.88 -19.42 -4.73
C ASN A 12 10.74 -20.58 -5.73
N ALA A 13 9.75 -20.53 -6.63
CA ALA A 13 9.57 -21.56 -7.65
C ALA A 13 10.68 -21.58 -8.72
N LEU A 14 11.37 -20.46 -8.94
CA LEU A 14 12.55 -20.39 -9.80
C LEU A 14 13.78 -20.99 -9.13
N ASP A 15 13.89 -20.85 -7.81
CA ASP A 15 14.96 -21.47 -7.01
C ASP A 15 14.80 -23.01 -6.97
N GLU A 16 13.56 -23.50 -6.85
CA GLU A 16 13.26 -24.94 -6.84
C GLU A 16 13.40 -25.60 -8.23
N LYS A 17 13.13 -24.88 -9.33
CA LYS A 17 13.23 -25.40 -10.71
C LYS A 17 14.53 -24.96 -11.37
N ARG A 18 15.61 -25.69 -11.08
CA ARG A 18 16.90 -25.58 -11.80
C ARG A 18 16.68 -25.58 -13.32
N GLY A 19 16.73 -24.41 -13.94
CA GLY A 19 16.58 -24.23 -15.38
C GLY A 19 15.62 -23.12 -15.83
N LYS A 20 14.77 -22.58 -14.96
CA LYS A 20 13.97 -21.38 -15.26
C LYS A 20 14.50 -20.20 -14.47
N TYR A 21 15.02 -19.19 -15.17
CA TYR A 21 15.48 -17.95 -14.57
C TYR A 21 14.49 -16.84 -14.93
N MET A 22 14.14 -16.00 -13.95
CA MET A 22 13.51 -14.71 -14.26
C MET A 22 14.60 -13.74 -14.69
N THR A 23 14.36 -13.02 -15.78
CA THR A 23 15.25 -11.96 -16.20
C THR A 23 15.16 -10.78 -15.24
N VAL A 24 16.25 -10.01 -15.12
CA VAL A 24 16.27 -8.78 -14.31
C VAL A 24 15.19 -7.78 -14.79
N SER A 25 14.90 -7.76 -16.10
CA SER A 25 13.86 -6.91 -16.70
C SER A 25 12.45 -7.31 -16.26
N GLU A 26 12.14 -8.60 -16.21
CA GLU A 26 10.87 -9.11 -15.70
C GLU A 26 10.69 -8.79 -14.21
N LEU A 27 11.72 -9.02 -13.39
CA LEU A 27 11.68 -8.66 -11.96
C LEU A 27 11.40 -7.17 -11.76
N LYS A 28 12.10 -6.29 -12.49
CA LYS A 28 11.90 -4.83 -12.43
C LYS A 28 10.46 -4.45 -12.81
N SER A 29 9.92 -5.05 -13.86
CA SER A 29 8.54 -4.79 -14.30
C SER A 29 7.50 -5.22 -13.24
N GLN A 30 7.70 -6.39 -12.63
CA GLN A 30 6.82 -6.87 -11.56
C GLN A 30 6.88 -5.99 -10.32
N VAL A 31 8.09 -5.63 -9.87
CA VAL A 31 8.29 -4.72 -8.73
C VAL A 31 7.66 -3.35 -9.01
N PHE A 32 7.87 -2.78 -10.20
CA PHE A 32 7.26 -1.51 -10.59
C PHE A 32 5.72 -1.58 -10.55
N THR A 33 5.13 -2.65 -11.07
CA THR A 33 3.67 -2.87 -11.05
C THR A 33 3.14 -3.02 -9.62
N ILE A 34 3.89 -3.69 -8.76
CA ILE A 34 3.57 -3.84 -7.33
C ILE A 34 3.62 -2.48 -6.63
N MET A 35 4.70 -1.74 -6.79
CA MET A 35 4.87 -0.38 -6.25
C MET A 35 3.76 0.55 -6.75
N GLN A 36 3.43 0.53 -8.03
CA GLN A 36 2.35 1.33 -8.60
C GLN A 36 1.00 0.97 -7.97
N SER A 37 0.75 -0.30 -7.66
CA SER A 37 -0.49 -0.74 -7.01
C SER A 37 -0.59 -0.32 -5.55
N PHE A 38 0.55 -0.24 -4.85
CA PHE A 38 0.62 0.23 -3.47
C PHE A 38 0.61 1.75 -3.35
N ASN A 39 1.19 2.46 -4.32
CA ASN A 39 1.30 3.93 -4.33
C ASN A 39 0.07 4.63 -4.93
N ARG A 40 -1.05 3.92 -5.19
CA ARG A 40 -2.27 4.52 -5.76
C ARG A 40 -2.89 5.59 -4.85
N ALA A 41 -2.63 5.52 -3.56
CA ALA A 41 -2.94 6.56 -2.59
C ALA A 41 -1.85 6.55 -1.53
N ILE A 42 -1.57 7.70 -0.91
CA ILE A 42 -0.71 7.73 0.28
C ILE A 42 -1.42 6.88 1.35
N PRO A 43 -0.77 5.83 1.88
CA PRO A 43 -1.35 5.04 2.94
C PRO A 43 -1.71 5.95 4.11
N VAL A 44 -2.90 5.77 4.68
CA VAL A 44 -3.32 6.58 5.82
C VAL A 44 -2.37 6.38 7.00
N GLU A 45 -1.75 5.20 7.09
CA GLU A 45 -0.71 4.85 8.05
C GLU A 45 0.52 5.76 7.91
N GLU A 46 0.89 6.14 6.69
CA GLU A 46 2.01 7.05 6.44
C GLU A 46 1.64 8.50 6.75
N GLN A 47 0.39 8.91 6.46
CA GLN A 47 -0.12 10.22 6.89
C GLN A 47 -0.13 10.35 8.42
N LEU A 48 -0.55 9.30 9.13
CA LEU A 48 -0.55 9.26 10.59
C LEU A 48 0.87 9.25 11.16
N ARG A 49 1.81 8.54 10.52
CA ARG A 49 3.24 8.58 10.90
C ARG A 49 3.79 10.00 10.79
N GLN A 50 3.51 10.69 9.68
CA GLN A 50 3.93 12.07 9.47
C GLN A 50 3.32 13.02 10.51
N LEU A 51 2.04 12.87 10.84
CA LEU A 51 1.40 13.65 11.90
C LEU A 51 2.01 13.38 13.28
N SER A 52 2.40 12.14 13.58
CA SER A 52 3.07 11.77 14.84
C SER A 52 4.53 12.22 14.90
N ALA A 53 5.18 12.42 13.75
CA ALA A 53 6.57 12.86 13.64
C ALA A 53 6.73 14.39 13.69
N VAL A 54 5.63 15.16 13.69
CA VAL A 54 5.68 16.61 13.92
C VAL A 54 6.00 16.83 15.41
N ASN A 55 7.27 17.12 15.70
CA ASN A 55 7.73 17.53 17.02
C ASN A 55 6.97 18.78 17.49
N ASP A 56 6.67 18.85 18.80
CA ASP A 56 5.89 19.94 19.44
C ASP A 56 6.50 21.36 19.27
N GLU A 57 7.71 21.48 18.71
CA GLU A 57 8.39 22.76 18.43
C GLU A 57 7.98 23.40 17.09
N GLN A 58 7.31 22.66 16.20
CA GLN A 58 6.80 23.19 14.93
C GLN A 58 5.28 23.36 14.99
N PRO A 59 4.71 24.45 14.42
CA PRO A 59 3.27 24.61 14.34
C PRO A 59 2.66 23.40 13.64
N ARG A 60 1.80 22.65 14.34
CA ARG A 60 1.12 21.49 13.77
C ARG A 60 0.40 21.90 12.47
N PRO A 61 0.69 21.26 11.33
CA PRO A 61 0.03 21.64 10.08
C PRO A 61 -1.45 21.22 10.11
N VAL A 62 -2.33 22.13 10.54
CA VAL A 62 -3.79 21.91 10.65
C VAL A 62 -4.38 21.41 9.32
N ALA A 63 -3.86 21.90 8.19
CA ALA A 63 -4.24 21.41 6.87
C ALA A 63 -3.92 19.91 6.65
N GLN A 64 -2.79 19.41 7.14
CA GLN A 64 -2.44 17.98 7.03
C GLN A 64 -3.32 17.12 7.94
N GLN A 65 -3.69 17.62 9.12
CA GLN A 65 -4.63 16.94 10.02
C GLN A 65 -6.01 16.79 9.38
N ASN A 66 -6.57 17.89 8.84
CA ASN A 66 -7.87 17.87 8.18
C ASN A 66 -7.89 16.94 6.96
N LEU A 67 -6.80 16.89 6.19
CA LEU A 67 -6.67 15.98 5.05
C LEU A 67 -6.61 14.50 5.49
N ALA A 68 -5.88 14.21 6.57
CA ALA A 68 -5.83 12.85 7.13
C ALA A 68 -7.20 12.42 7.67
N GLU A 69 -7.92 13.32 8.35
CA GLU A 69 -9.27 13.06 8.87
C GLU A 69 -10.27 12.79 7.75
N LEU A 70 -10.27 13.60 6.69
CA LEU A 70 -11.11 13.37 5.51
C LEU A 70 -10.82 12.00 4.88
N HIS A 71 -9.54 11.64 4.74
CA HIS A 71 -9.16 10.37 4.16
C HIS A 71 -9.59 9.18 5.02
N LEU A 72 -9.50 9.28 6.34
CA LEU A 72 -10.04 8.29 7.29
C LEU A 72 -11.56 8.13 7.13
N GLN A 73 -12.30 9.23 7.04
CA GLN A 73 -13.75 9.19 6.83
C GLN A 73 -14.13 8.50 5.52
N GLN A 74 -13.40 8.77 4.43
CA GLN A 74 -13.59 8.10 3.15
C GLN A 74 -13.33 6.59 3.24
N LEU A 75 -12.31 6.16 3.98
CA LEU A 75 -12.02 4.75 4.22
C LEU A 75 -13.13 4.06 5.02
N ILE A 76 -13.64 4.71 6.08
CA ILE A 76 -14.76 4.20 6.89
C ILE A 76 -16.01 4.05 6.02
N ALA A 77 -16.35 5.06 5.22
CA ALA A 77 -17.50 5.01 4.31
C ALA A 77 -17.36 3.88 3.28
N ARG A 78 -16.17 3.72 2.68
CA ARG A 78 -15.88 2.65 1.73
C ARG A 78 -15.97 1.26 2.38
N TYR A 79 -15.51 1.12 3.62
CA TYR A 79 -15.65 -0.12 4.38
C TYR A 79 -17.11 -0.43 4.68
N ALA A 80 -17.92 0.56 5.05
CA ALA A 80 -19.35 0.38 5.27
C ALA A 80 -20.07 -0.13 4.01
N LEU A 81 -19.74 0.42 2.83
CA LEU A 81 -20.28 -0.04 1.54
C LEU A 81 -19.84 -1.48 1.20
N LEU A 82 -18.58 -1.82 1.44
CA LEU A 82 -18.09 -3.20 1.25
C LEU A 82 -18.78 -4.19 2.19
N LYS A 83 -19.05 -3.78 3.44
CA LYS A 83 -19.77 -4.58 4.41
C LYS A 83 -21.21 -4.83 3.97
N GLN A 84 -21.91 -3.81 3.47
CA GLN A 84 -23.27 -3.97 2.93
C GLN A 84 -23.28 -4.94 1.75
N LYS A 85 -22.38 -4.78 0.78
CA LYS A 85 -22.26 -5.69 -0.36
C LYS A 85 -21.95 -7.15 0.01
N ALA A 86 -21.31 -7.39 1.16
CA ALA A 86 -21.01 -8.74 1.65
C ALA A 86 -22.18 -9.38 2.44
N LEU A 87 -23.20 -8.59 2.79
CA LEU A 87 -24.41 -9.04 3.49
C LEU A 87 -25.57 -9.33 2.52
N ASP A 88 -25.50 -8.83 1.29
CA ASP A 88 -26.39 -9.15 0.15
C ASP A 88 -25.94 -10.41 -0.60
#